data_AF-A0A1G8K6A0-F1
#
_entry.id   AF-A0A1G8K6A0-F1
#
_cell.length_a   1.000
_cell.length_b   1.000
_cell.length_c   1.000
_cell.angle_alpha   90.00
_cell.angle_beta   90.00
_cell.angle_gamma   90.00
#
_symmetry.space_group_name_H-M   'P 1'
#
loop_
_entity.id
_entity.type
_entity.pdbx_description
1 polymer ?
#
loop_
_entity_poly.entity_id
_entity_poly.type
_entity_poly.pdbx_seq_one_letter_code
_entity_poly.pdbx_strand_id
1 'polypeptide(L)'
;MRSSDTQIQGTPKDYSSDLYRVTFEVAESNGAAKTILSDFLGPDHSRKLIALPHGYQCELPMQCIPELVRNLTMANIAVYQVIRHEQAQGEWQ
;
A
#
# COMPACT_ATOMS: atom_id res chain seq x y z
N MET A 1 -19.68 30.36 2.56
CA MET A 1 -20.02 29.01 3.03
C MET A 1 -19.54 28.06 1.94
N ARG A 2 -18.36 27.44 2.08
CA ARG A 2 -17.89 26.44 1.10
C ARG A 2 -18.75 25.20 1.31
N SER A 3 -19.37 24.73 0.24
CA SER A 3 -20.05 23.44 0.20
C SER A 3 -19.11 22.39 0.78
N SER A 4 -19.61 21.56 1.69
CA SER A 4 -18.88 20.40 2.18
C SER A 4 -18.49 19.55 0.97
N ASP A 5 -17.21 19.58 0.60
CA ASP A 5 -16.67 18.65 -0.38
C ASP A 5 -16.97 17.25 0.16
N THR A 6 -17.87 16.54 -0.51
CA THR A 6 -18.11 15.13 -0.20
C THR A 6 -16.77 14.42 -0.38
N GLN A 7 -16.17 13.95 0.71
CA GLN A 7 -14.88 13.28 0.66
C GLN A 7 -15.03 12.01 -0.19
N ILE A 8 -14.44 12.04 -1.39
CA ILE A 8 -14.51 10.91 -2.32
C ILE A 8 -13.44 9.91 -1.91
N GLN A 9 -13.89 8.80 -1.33
CA GLN A 9 -13.06 7.68 -0.91
C GLN A 9 -12.29 7.07 -2.09
N GLY A 10 -11.12 6.52 -1.79
CA GLY A 10 -10.27 5.84 -2.77
C GLY A 10 -9.65 6.76 -3.82
N THR A 11 -9.70 8.08 -3.67
CA THR A 11 -9.02 8.98 -4.60
C THR A 11 -7.61 9.30 -4.09
N PRO A 12 -6.72 9.85 -4.92
CA PRO A 12 -5.46 10.41 -4.42
C PRO A 12 -5.64 11.51 -3.35
N LYS A 13 -6.84 12.08 -3.21
CA LYS A 13 -7.21 13.05 -2.17
C LYS A 13 -7.99 12.41 -1.02
N ASP A 14 -8.06 11.08 -0.97
CA ASP A 14 -8.66 10.41 0.16
C ASP A 14 -7.68 10.39 1.33
N TYR A 15 -7.99 11.17 2.35
CA TYR A 15 -7.24 11.29 3.60
C TYR A 15 -7.91 10.53 4.75
N SER A 16 -8.84 9.62 4.46
CA SER A 16 -9.39 8.72 5.47
C SER A 16 -8.35 7.68 5.92
N SER A 17 -8.65 6.99 7.02
CA SER A 17 -7.93 5.82 7.50
C SER A 17 -8.44 4.50 6.89
N ASP A 18 -9.28 4.58 5.84
CA ASP A 18 -9.83 3.42 5.17
C ASP A 18 -8.72 2.58 4.54
N LEU A 19 -8.78 1.28 4.80
CA LEU A 19 -7.82 0.34 4.25
C LEU A 19 -8.24 -0.10 2.86
N TYR A 20 -7.28 -0.15 1.94
CA TYR A 20 -7.46 -0.76 0.63
C TYR A 20 -6.52 -1.93 0.49
N ARG A 21 -7.00 -3.00 -0.14
CA ARG A 21 -6.11 -4.07 -0.59
C ARG A 21 -5.32 -3.56 -1.79
N VAL A 22 -4.00 -3.60 -1.70
CA VAL A 22 -3.09 -3.10 -2.73
C VAL A 22 -2.07 -4.18 -3.08
N THR A 23 -1.91 -4.42 -4.37
CA THR A 23 -0.84 -5.27 -4.91
C THR A 23 0.27 -4.40 -5.48
N PHE A 24 1.51 -4.66 -5.05
CA PHE A 24 2.73 -4.11 -5.62
C PHE A 24 3.41 -5.20 -6.43
N GLU A 25 3.48 -5.04 -7.75
CA GLU A 25 4.25 -5.93 -8.62
C GLU A 25 5.70 -5.45 -8.70
N VAL A 26 6.62 -6.33 -8.31
CA VAL A 26 8.06 -6.08 -8.26
C VAL A 26 8.80 -7.30 -8.81
N ALA A 27 9.79 -7.11 -9.68
CA ALA A 27 10.63 -8.20 -10.22
C ALA A 27 11.81 -8.51 -9.29
N GLU A 28 11.53 -8.60 -7.99
CA GLU A 28 12.52 -8.71 -6.93
C GLU A 28 12.57 -10.15 -6.42
N SER A 29 13.77 -10.71 -6.22
CA SER A 29 13.97 -12.14 -5.91
C SER A 29 14.81 -12.43 -4.64
N ASN A 30 15.39 -11.42 -4.01
CA ASN A 30 16.21 -11.50 -2.80
C ASN A 30 15.44 -11.23 -1.48
N GLY A 31 14.16 -10.88 -1.54
CA GLY A 31 13.28 -10.59 -0.40
C GLY A 31 13.35 -9.15 0.12
N ALA A 32 14.13 -8.25 -0.48
CA ALA A 32 14.26 -6.87 -0.02
C ALA A 32 12.93 -6.10 -0.03
N ALA A 33 12.07 -6.33 -1.02
CA ALA A 33 10.75 -5.70 -1.08
C ALA A 33 9.86 -6.19 0.06
N LYS A 34 9.93 -7.49 0.40
CA LYS A 34 9.21 -8.03 1.57
C LYS A 34 9.65 -7.33 2.86
N THR A 35 10.94 -7.14 3.06
CA THR A 35 11.48 -6.46 4.25
C THR A 35 10.97 -5.02 4.32
N ILE A 36 11.13 -4.24 3.24
CA ILE A 36 10.66 -2.84 3.19
C ILE A 36 9.16 -2.73 3.47
N LEU A 37 8.35 -3.59 2.85
CA LEU A 37 6.91 -3.61 3.05
C LEU A 37 6.56 -4.00 4.50
N SER A 38 7.22 -5.02 5.04
CA SER A 38 6.95 -5.48 6.42
C SER A 38 7.34 -4.42 7.45
N ASP A 39 8.48 -3.77 7.27
CA ASP A 39 8.99 -2.72 8.17
C ASP A 39 8.06 -1.50 8.15
N PHE A 40 7.60 -1.09 6.97
CA PHE A 40 6.66 0.02 6.83
C PHE A 40 5.30 -0.27 7.46
N LEU A 41 4.77 -1.49 7.24
CA LEU A 41 3.47 -1.90 7.80
C LEU A 41 3.52 -2.10 9.31
N GLY A 42 4.71 -2.30 9.88
CA GLY A 42 4.87 -2.64 11.29
C GLY A 42 4.38 -4.05 11.63
N PRO A 43 4.56 -4.48 12.89
CA PRO A 43 4.35 -5.88 13.30
C PRO A 43 2.89 -6.34 13.19
N ASP A 44 1.92 -5.43 13.34
CA ASP A 44 0.51 -5.82 13.34
C ASP A 44 -0.08 -6.00 11.94
N HIS A 45 0.26 -5.10 11.01
CA HIS A 45 -0.24 -5.15 9.63
C HIS A 45 0.63 -6.04 8.72
N SER A 46 1.92 -6.20 8.99
CA SER A 46 2.80 -7.09 8.22
C SER A 46 2.39 -8.57 8.29
N ARG A 47 1.67 -8.99 9.34
CA ARG A 47 1.07 -10.35 9.42
C ARG A 47 0.08 -10.64 8.28
N LYS A 48 -0.50 -9.59 7.69
CA LYS A 48 -1.41 -9.67 6.55
C LYS A 48 -0.70 -9.46 5.20
N LEU A 49 0.63 -9.31 5.18
CA LEU A 49 1.40 -9.22 3.95
C LEU A 49 1.43 -10.58 3.25
N ILE A 50 0.88 -10.63 2.04
CA ILE A 50 0.80 -11.84 1.22
C ILE A 50 1.86 -11.75 0.12
N ALA A 51 2.72 -12.77 0.03
CA ALA A 51 3.63 -12.91 -1.10
C ALA A 51 2.88 -13.54 -2.29
N LEU A 52 3.08 -12.98 -3.48
CA LEU A 52 2.52 -13.43 -4.74
C LEU A 52 3.66 -13.81 -5.71
N PRO A 53 3.37 -14.52 -6.82
CA PRO A 53 4.42 -14.92 -7.78
C PRO A 53 5.25 -13.76 -8.36
N HIS A 54 4.68 -12.56 -8.44
CA HIS A 54 5.30 -11.38 -9.04
C HIS A 54 5.26 -10.14 -8.12
N GLY A 55 5.18 -10.34 -6.81
CA GLY A 55 5.21 -9.23 -5.87
C GLY A 55 4.48 -9.52 -4.56
N TYR A 56 3.81 -8.50 -4.02
CA TYR A 56 3.22 -8.56 -2.69
C TYR A 56 1.86 -7.87 -2.66
N GLN A 57 1.01 -8.33 -1.74
CA GLN A 57 -0.28 -7.72 -1.45
C GLN A 57 -0.40 -7.40 0.04
N CYS A 58 -0.90 -6.21 0.35
CA CYS A 58 -1.14 -5.76 1.72
C CYS A 58 -2.36 -4.83 1.80
N GLU A 59 -2.73 -4.48 3.03
CA GLU A 59 -3.83 -3.56 3.34
C GLU A 59 -3.26 -2.28 3.93
N LEU A 60 -3.50 -1.13 3.30
CA LEU A 60 -3.02 0.19 3.76
C LEU A 60 -3.92 1.34 3.28
N PRO A 61 -3.85 2.52 3.92
CA PRO A 61 -4.48 3.75 3.42
C PRO A 61 -3.92 4.19 2.06
N MET A 62 -4.76 4.85 1.26
CA MET A 62 -4.36 5.37 -0.07
C MET A 62 -3.09 6.23 -0.02
N GLN A 63 -2.94 7.04 1.04
CA GLN A 63 -1.82 7.98 1.17
C GLN A 63 -0.47 7.30 1.46
N CYS A 64 -0.47 6.05 1.92
CA CYS A 64 0.76 5.31 2.17
C CYS A 64 1.39 4.75 0.88
N ILE A 65 0.60 4.61 -0.20
CA ILE A 65 1.07 4.01 -1.47
C ILE A 65 2.26 4.79 -2.06
N PRO A 66 2.22 6.13 -2.23
CA PRO A 66 3.34 6.87 -2.82
C PRO A 66 4.63 6.76 -2.00
N GLU A 67 4.53 6.71 -0.67
CA GLU A 67 5.69 6.56 0.22
C GLU A 67 6.32 5.18 0.09
N LEU A 68 5.50 4.12 0.05
CA LEU A 68 5.99 2.76 -0.19
C LEU A 68 6.67 2.62 -1.56
N VAL A 69 6.08 3.18 -2.61
CA VAL A 69 6.70 3.21 -3.96
C VAL A 69 8.05 3.91 -3.91
N ARG A 70 8.14 5.03 -3.21
CA ARG A 70 9.41 5.75 -3.02
C ARG A 70 10.44 4.89 -2.29
N ASN A 71 10.07 4.22 -1.20
CA ASN A 71 10.98 3.37 -0.42
C ASN A 71 11.53 2.20 -1.26
N LEU A 72 10.66 1.54 -2.03
CA LEU A 72 11.06 0.48 -2.97
C LEU A 72 12.04 1.03 -4.03
N THR A 73 11.72 2.17 -4.63
CA THR A 73 12.57 2.79 -5.66
C THR A 73 13.92 3.24 -5.11
N MET A 74 13.97 3.78 -3.89
CA MET A 74 15.22 4.16 -3.21
C MET A 74 16.11 2.96 -2.91
N ALA A 75 15.52 1.77 -2.76
CA ALA A 75 16.25 0.51 -2.64
C ALA A 75 16.64 -0.10 -4.01
N ASN A 76 16.47 0.64 -5.12
CA ASN A 76 16.66 0.18 -6.49
C ASN A 76 15.76 -1.00 -6.89
N ILE A 77 14.58 -1.10 -6.28
CA ILE A 77 13.57 -2.11 -6.62
C ILE A 77 12.60 -1.47 -7.62
N ALA A 78 12.53 -2.04 -8.82
CA ALA A 78 11.58 -1.61 -9.84
C ALA A 78 10.15 -2.02 -9.46
N VAL A 79 9.24 -1.03 -9.49
CA VAL A 79 7.80 -1.25 -9.33
C VAL A 79 7.16 -1.25 -10.71
N TYR A 80 6.62 -2.39 -11.12
CA TYR A 80 6.00 -2.56 -12.44
C TYR A 80 4.55 -2.10 -12.44
N GLN A 81 3.85 -2.39 -11.35
CA GLN A 81 2.45 -2.05 -11.22
C GLN A 81 2.07 -1.86 -9.75
N VAL A 82 1.13 -0.94 -9.52
CA VAL A 82 0.42 -0.81 -8.27
C VAL A 82 -1.08 -0.93 -8.56
N ILE A 83 -1.72 -1.95 -8.02
CA ILE A 83 -3.14 -2.24 -8.23
C ILE A 83 -3.85 -2.06 -6.92
N ARG A 84 -4.77 -1.09 -6.88
CA ARG A 84 -5.74 -0.98 -5.79
C ARG A 84 -6.97 -1.81 -6.13
N HIS A 85 -7.37 -2.67 -5.20
CA HIS A 85 -8.57 -3.48 -5.27
C HIS A 85 -9.70 -2.86 -4.42
N GLU A 86 -10.57 -3.70 -3.86
CA GLU A 86 -11.62 -3.29 -2.94
C GLU A 86 -11.10 -2.69 -1.63
N GLN A 87 -11.98 -1.93 -0.96
CA GLN A 87 -11.78 -1.52 0.42
C GLN A 87 -11.75 -2.77 1.32
N ALA A 88 -10.73 -2.87 2.17
CA ALA A 88 -10.59 -3.92 3.15
C ALA A 88 -11.37 -3.59 4.42
N GLN A 89 -11.71 -4.61 5.21
CA GLN A 89 -12.35 -4.42 6.50
C GLN A 89 -11.32 -3.99 7.56
N GLY A 90 -11.64 -2.94 8.31
CA GLY A 90 -10.81 -2.40 9.39
C GLY A 90 -10.31 -0.99 9.11
N GLU A 91 -9.73 -0.37 10.13
CA GLU A 91 -9.11 0.96 10.06
C GLU A 91 -7.61 0.86 10.36
N TRP A 92 -6.82 1.74 9.75
CA TRP A 92 -5.43 1.93 10.12
C TRP A 92 -5.34 2.58 11.52
N GLN A 93 -4.68 1.92 12.48
CA GLN A 93 -4.49 2.43 13.86
C GLN A 93 -3.01 2.64 14.19
#